data_AF-K1Y5R4-F1
#
_entry.id   AF-K1Y5R4-F1
#
_cell.length_a   1.000
_cell.length_b   1.000
_cell.length_c   1.000
_cell.angle_alpha   90.00
_cell.angle_beta   90.00
_cell.angle_gamma   90.00
#
_symmetry.space_group_name_H-M   'P 1'
#
loop_
_entity.id
_entity.type
_entity.pdbx_description
1 polymer ?
#
loop_
_entity_poly.entity_id
_entity_poly.type
_entity_poly.pdbx_seq_one_letter_code
_entity_poly.pdbx_strand_id
1 'polypeptide(L)' 'MPLRWERFDLLIARERFFERGIQSFIGLLHEKSFGDLAATFTGYDVSLCGKMLFPDNYNKEE' A
#
# COMPACT_ATOMS: atom_id res chain seq x y z
N MET A 1 -11.77 -5.65 19.75
CA MET A 1 -10.94 -4.43 19.66
C MET A 1 -9.55 -4.87 19.23
N PRO A 2 -9.05 -4.48 18.05
CA PRO A 2 -7.66 -4.72 17.69
C PRO A 2 -6.76 -4.04 18.74
N LEU A 3 -5.81 -4.79 19.31
CA LEU A 3 -5.04 -4.36 20.49
C LEU A 3 -3.98 -3.31 20.16
N ARG A 4 -3.57 -3.17 18.88
CA ARG A 4 -2.58 -2.22 18.36
C ARG A 4 -2.87 -1.91 16.89
N TRP A 5 -2.47 -0.74 16.42
CA TRP A 5 -2.32 -0.48 15.00
C TRP A 5 -1.09 -1.21 14.48
N GLU A 6 -1.29 -2.18 13.59
CA GLU A 6 -0.22 -2.91 12.93
C GLU A 6 -0.12 -2.44 11.48
N ARG A 7 1.04 -1.89 11.11
CA ARG A 7 1.32 -1.47 9.74
C ARG A 7 1.79 -2.67 8.94
N PHE A 8 1.07 -2.99 7.87
CA PHE A 8 1.45 -4.02 6.92
C PHE A 8 2.14 -3.38 5.72
N ASP A 9 3.46 -3.27 5.78
CA ASP A 9 4.27 -2.81 4.66
C ASP A 9 4.58 -3.97 3.70
N LEU A 10 4.34 -3.76 2.41
CA LEU A 10 4.72 -4.71 1.38
C LEU A 10 6.17 -4.44 0.95
N LEU A 11 7.05 -5.40 1.21
CA LEU A 11 8.44 -5.35 0.76
C LEU A 11 8.59 -6.04 -0.60
N ILE A 12 9.17 -5.33 -1.56
CA ILE A 12 9.45 -5.84 -2.90
C ILE A 12 10.97 -5.79 -3.12
N ALA A 13 11.55 -6.91 -3.55
CA ALA A 13 12.96 -6.97 -3.92
C ALA A 13 13.24 -6.01 -5.09
N ARG A 14 14.28 -5.18 -4.97
CA ARG A 14 14.60 -4.13 -5.95
C ARG A 14 14.80 -4.70 -7.36
N GLU A 15 15.42 -5.88 -7.49
CA GLU A 15 15.66 -6.48 -8.81
C GLU A 15 14.35 -6.89 -9.51
N ARG A 16 13.30 -7.20 -8.73
CA ARG A 16 12.01 -7.67 -9.23
C ARG A 16 11.01 -6.55 -9.48
N PHE A 17 11.31 -5.34 -9.03
CA PHE A 17 10.40 -4.21 -9.11
C PHE A 17 9.87 -3.96 -10.53
N PHE A 18 10.73 -4.07 -11.54
CA PHE A 18 10.37 -3.83 -12.94
C PHE A 18 9.79 -5.05 -13.66
N GLU A 19 9.61 -6.17 -12.96
CA GLU A 19 8.94 -7.33 -13.55
C GLU A 19 7.47 -6.99 -13.84
N ARG A 20 6.99 -7.44 -15.00
CA ARG A 20 5.62 -7.16 -15.46
C ARG A 20 4.56 -7.56 -14.44
N GLY A 21 4.71 -8.73 -13.82
CA GLY A 21 3.76 -9.23 -12.82
C GLY A 21 3.70 -8.33 -11.58
N ILE A 22 4.85 -7.86 -11.11
CA ILE A 22 4.95 -6.93 -9.98
C ILE A 22 4.31 -5.58 -10.33
N GLN A 23 4.61 -5.03 -11.51
CA GLN A 23 4.01 -3.79 -11.98
C GLN A 23 2.47 -3.91 -12.14
N SER A 24 1.97 -5.02 -12.69
CA SER A 24 0.54 -5.29 -12.77
C SER A 24 -0.12 -5.40 -11.39
N PHE A 25 0.55 -6.05 -10.43
CA PHE A 25 0.06 -6.16 -9.06
C PHE A 25 0.00 -4.80 -8.35
N ILE A 26 1.06 -4.00 -8.44
CA ILE A 26 1.08 -2.64 -7.87
C ILE A 26 0.02 -1.77 -8.54
N GLY A 27 -0.17 -1.91 -9.86
CA GLY A 27 -1.23 -1.22 -10.60
C GLY A 27 -2.62 -1.52 -10.06
N LEU A 28 -2.90 -2.78 -9.71
CA LEU A 28 -4.17 -3.19 -9.10
C LEU A 28 -4.42 -2.51 -7.74
N LEU A 29 -3.38 -2.26 -6.93
CA LEU A 29 -3.53 -1.56 -5.65
C LEU A 29 -3.90 -0.07 -5.82
N HIS A 30 -3.64 0.52 -6.98
CA HIS A 30 -4.03 1.89 -7.32
C HIS A 30 -5.45 2.02 -7.87
N GLU A 31 -6.11 0.90 -8.18
CA GLU A 31 -7.47 0.93 -8.74
C GLU A 31 -8.48 1.45 -7.72
N LYS A 32 -9.37 2.34 -8.16
CA LYS A 32 -10.42 2.90 -7.29
C LYS A 32 -11.29 1.80 -6.68
N SER A 33 -11.61 0.77 -7.46
CA SER A 33 -12.41 -0.38 -7.00
C SER A 33 -11.74 -1.15 -5.86
N PHE A 34 -10.40 -1.24 -5.88
CA PHE A 34 -9.64 -1.81 -4.78
C PHE A 34 -9.71 -0.91 -3.54
N GLY A 35 -9.51 0.40 -3.71
CA GLY A 35 -9.61 1.38 -2.62
C GLY A 35 -11.00 1.40 -1.97
N ASP A 36 -12.07 1.36 -2.77
CA ASP A 36 -13.46 1.31 -2.30
C ASP A 36 -13.73 0.04 -1.47
N LEU A 37 -13.20 -1.11 -1.91
CA LEU A 37 -13.28 -2.36 -1.15
C LEU A 37 -12.46 -2.27 0.15
N ALA A 38 -11.26 -1.71 0.08
CA ALA A 38 -10.37 -1.58 1.22
C ALA A 38 -10.95 -0.65 2.30
N ALA A 39 -11.66 0.41 1.91
CA ALA A 39 -12.34 1.32 2.83
C ALA A 39 -13.43 0.64 3.69
N THR A 40 -13.91 -0.54 3.30
CA THR A 40 -14.85 -1.33 4.12
C THR A 40 -14.21 -1.95 5.36
N PHE A 41 -12.87 -2.06 5.40
CA PHE A 41 -12.13 -2.58 6.55
C PHE A 41 -12.05 -1.53 7.66
N THR A 42 -13.09 -1.48 8.49
CA THR A 42 -13.16 -0.56 9.63
C THR A 42 -11.96 -0.73 10.58
N GLY A 43 -11.34 0.39 10.97
CA GLY A 43 -10.19 0.42 11.88
C GLY A 43 -8.82 0.29 11.21
N TYR A 44 -8.77 0.13 9.87
CA TYR A 44 -7.54 0.18 9.10
C TYR A 44 -7.44 1.50 8.33
N ASP A 45 -6.24 2.10 8.32
CA ASP A 45 -5.94 3.23 7.45
C ASP A 45 -5.42 2.71 6.09
N VAL A 46 -6.18 2.98 5.03
CA VAL A 46 -5.87 2.58 3.65
C VAL A 46 -5.38 3.74 2.79
N SER A 47 -5.13 4.92 3.38
CA SER A 47 -4.69 6.15 2.72
C SER A 47 -3.36 6.03 1.95
N LEU A 48 -2.53 5.07 2.35
CA LEU A 48 -1.22 4.79 1.76
C LEU A 48 -1.22 3.58 0.81
N CYS A 49 -2.39 2.98 0.54
CA CYS A 49 -2.48 1.81 -0.32
C CYS A 49 -1.96 2.12 -1.75
N GLY A 50 -1.16 1.22 -2.30
CA GLY A 50 -0.54 1.35 -3.62
C GLY A 50 0.65 2.33 -3.69
N LYS A 51 0.79 3.24 -2.72
CA LYS A 51 1.86 4.24 -2.71
C LYS A 51 3.20 3.59 -2.40
N MET A 52 4.24 3.99 -3.15
CA MET A 52 5.62 3.66 -2.80
C MET A 52 6.12 4.59 -1.71
N LEU A 53 6.48 3.99 -0.58
CA LEU A 53 7.12 4.67 0.53
C LEU A 53 8.64 4.56 0.37
N PHE A 54 9.30 5.70 0.33
CA PHE A 54 10.75 5.81 0.41
C PHE A 54 11.10 6.51 1.72
N PRO A 55 12.28 6.26 2.31
CA PRO A 55 12.71 6.94 3.53
C PRO A 55 12.54 8.48 3.47
N ASP A 56 12.70 9.06 2.27
CA ASP A 56 12.59 10.50 2.05
C ASP A 56 11.16 11.04 1.97
N ASN A 57 10.17 10.21 1.57
CA ASN A 57 8.76 10.63 1.47
C ASN A 57 7.91 10.22 2.69
N TYR A 58 8.43 9.30 3.52
CA TYR A 58 7.72 8.80 4.70
C TYR A 58 7.52 9.88 5.79
N ASN A 59 8.40 10.88 5.83
CA ASN A 59 8.33 11.99 6.81
C ASN A 59 7.57 13.23 6.30
N LYS A 60 6.96 13.17 5.11
CA LYS A 60 6.05 14.21 4.64
C LYS A 60 4.63 13.76 4.88
N GLU A 61 4.11 14.12 6.05
CA GLU A 61 2.68 14.25 6.27
C GLU A 61 2.17 15.32 5.29
N GLU A 62 1.44 14.90 4.26
CA GLU A 62 0.53 15.75 3.47
C GLU A 62 -0.85 15.09 3.41
#